data_AF-A0A329E5X6-F1
#
_entry.id   AF-A0A329E5X6-F1
#
_cell.length_a   1.000
_cell.length_b   1.000
_cell.length_c   1.000
_cell.angle_alpha   90.00
_cell.angle_beta   90.00
_cell.angle_gamma   90.00
#
_symmetry.space_group_name_H-M   'P 1'
#
loop_
_entity.id
_entity.type
_entity.pdbx_description
1 polymer ?
#
loop_
_entity_poly.entity_id
_entity_poly.type
_entity_poly.pdbx_seq_one_letter_code
_entity_poly.pdbx_strand_id
1 'polypeptide(L)'
;MEPSKQLTWVKGLKTAYQCLGATQRDQYSWVAKTEQIYVFSAETDHIDPENNKYSHKIGTFFKRVPAMTTELGHEPLSISHSKELFEAVTDAFSRSIECYVILVKGTKFGTSKGGVKAGYDSHLWIVKELNGSVEKGYEFKLCRTR
;
A
#
# COMPACT_ATOMS: atom_id res chain seq x y z
N MET A 1 -11.72 -4.75 -13.12
CA MET A 1 -12.82 -5.52 -12.54
C MET A 1 -13.46 -4.70 -11.44
N GLU A 2 -14.79 -4.54 -11.43
CA GLU A 2 -15.49 -4.11 -10.22
C GLU A 2 -15.35 -5.20 -9.14
N PRO A 3 -15.29 -4.85 -7.85
CA PRO A 3 -15.21 -5.85 -6.81
C PRO A 3 -16.50 -6.68 -6.78
N SER A 4 -16.35 -8.00 -6.61
CA SER A 4 -17.46 -8.92 -6.41
C SER A 4 -18.29 -8.67 -5.13
N LYS A 5 -17.81 -7.83 -4.20
CA LYS A 5 -18.45 -7.54 -2.91
C LYS A 5 -18.34 -6.06 -2.53
N GLN A 6 -19.34 -5.56 -1.81
CA GLN A 6 -19.33 -4.20 -1.27
C GLN A 6 -18.21 -4.03 -0.24
N LEU A 7 -17.42 -2.97 -0.39
CA LEU A 7 -16.34 -2.65 0.54
C LEU A 7 -16.89 -2.30 1.92
N THR A 8 -16.49 -3.06 2.93
CA THR A 8 -16.78 -2.74 4.33
C THR A 8 -15.66 -1.85 4.88
N TRP A 9 -16.02 -0.65 5.32
CA TRP A 9 -15.07 0.33 5.85
C TRP A 9 -15.02 0.25 7.37
N VAL A 10 -13.82 0.12 7.92
CA VAL A 10 -13.53 0.17 9.35
C VAL A 10 -12.75 1.43 9.70
N LYS A 11 -12.84 1.85 10.97
CA LYS A 11 -12.09 3.00 11.48
C LYS A 11 -10.65 2.59 11.81
N GLY A 12 -9.69 3.30 11.23
CA GLY A 12 -8.25 3.12 11.48
C GLY A 12 -7.61 1.98 10.70
N LEU A 13 -6.34 2.19 10.35
CA LEU A 13 -5.54 1.25 9.57
C LEU A 13 -5.22 -0.04 10.34
N LYS A 14 -4.86 0.11 11.62
CA LYS A 14 -4.52 -1.00 12.52
C LYS A 14 -5.68 -2.02 12.61
N THR A 15 -6.90 -1.54 12.79
CA THR A 15 -8.11 -2.39 12.83
C THR A 15 -8.28 -3.18 11.53
N ALA A 16 -8.06 -2.55 10.37
CA ALA A 16 -8.18 -3.22 9.08
C ALA A 16 -7.14 -4.32 8.90
N TYR A 17 -5.88 -4.10 9.32
CA TYR A 17 -4.87 -5.15 9.31
C TYR A 17 -5.22 -6.31 10.25
N GLN A 18 -5.71 -6.01 11.46
CA GLN A 18 -6.16 -7.03 12.42
C GLN A 18 -7.31 -7.90 11.88
N CYS A 19 -8.25 -7.31 11.13
CA CYS A 19 -9.31 -8.09 10.47
C CYS A 19 -8.77 -9.12 9.47
N LEU A 20 -7.54 -8.94 8.97
CA LEU A 20 -6.86 -9.87 8.07
C LEU A 20 -5.83 -10.77 8.76
N GLY A 21 -5.72 -10.68 10.10
CA GLY A 21 -4.65 -11.35 10.84
C GLY A 21 -3.26 -10.82 10.47
N ALA A 22 -3.17 -9.62 9.88
CA ALA A 22 -1.92 -9.02 9.46
C ALA A 22 -1.31 -8.17 10.59
N THR A 23 0.01 -8.25 10.72
CA THR A 23 0.79 -7.51 11.70
C THR A 23 1.73 -6.55 10.98
N GLN A 24 1.75 -5.30 11.45
CA GLN A 24 2.75 -4.30 11.06
C GLN A 24 3.95 -4.39 12.00
N ARG A 25 5.15 -4.08 11.49
CA ARG A 25 6.35 -3.95 12.34
C ARG A 25 6.17 -2.87 13.42
N ASP A 26 5.58 -1.75 13.04
CA ASP A 26 5.22 -0.63 13.91
C ASP A 26 4.05 0.17 13.32
N GLN A 27 3.51 1.13 14.09
CA GLN A 27 2.30 1.87 13.70
C GLN A 27 2.44 2.77 12.46
N TYR A 28 3.67 3.02 11.99
CA TYR A 28 3.96 3.86 10.83
C TYR A 28 4.47 3.07 9.63
N SER A 29 4.64 1.74 9.77
CA SER A 29 5.04 0.86 8.67
C SER A 29 4.04 0.92 7.52
N TRP A 30 4.56 0.97 6.28
CA TRP A 30 3.76 1.11 5.06
C TRP A 30 3.30 -0.23 4.47
N VAL A 31 3.66 -1.34 5.12
CA VAL A 31 3.25 -2.69 4.74
C VAL A 31 2.95 -3.49 6.00
N ALA A 32 1.99 -4.40 5.91
CA ALA A 32 1.78 -5.42 6.93
C ALA A 32 1.95 -6.80 6.30
N LYS A 33 2.05 -7.83 7.13
CA LYS A 33 2.05 -9.21 6.64
C LYS A 33 1.25 -10.12 7.55
N THR A 34 0.61 -11.12 6.96
CA THR A 34 0.20 -12.33 7.68
C THR A 34 1.40 -13.27 7.78
N GLU A 35 1.22 -14.50 8.26
CA GLU A 35 2.28 -15.51 8.25
C GLU A 35 2.78 -15.84 6.83
N GLN A 36 1.95 -15.62 5.80
CA GLN A 36 2.18 -16.14 4.45
C GLN A 36 2.13 -15.06 3.35
N ILE A 37 1.45 -13.93 3.58
CA ILE A 37 1.10 -12.98 2.52
C ILE A 37 1.30 -11.53 2.97
N TYR A 38 1.81 -10.68 2.07
CA TYR A 38 1.87 -9.23 2.27
C TYR A 38 0.50 -8.57 2.15
N VAL A 39 0.29 -7.52 2.95
CA VAL A 39 -0.90 -6.66 2.90
C VAL A 39 -0.45 -5.23 2.64
N PHE A 40 -0.69 -4.76 1.42
CA PHE A 40 -0.37 -3.39 1.00
C PHE A 40 -1.55 -2.45 1.25
N SER A 41 -1.26 -1.17 1.51
CA SER A 41 -2.28 -0.13 1.56
C SER A 41 -2.31 0.66 0.25
N ALA A 42 -3.50 0.81 -0.34
CA ALA A 42 -3.74 1.66 -1.51
C ALA A 42 -4.56 2.89 -1.09
N GLU A 43 -3.96 4.07 -1.15
CA GLU A 43 -4.67 5.31 -0.87
C GLU A 43 -5.63 5.65 -2.01
N THR A 44 -6.89 5.92 -1.67
CA THR A 44 -7.95 6.14 -2.65
C THR A 44 -8.30 7.61 -2.86
N ASP A 45 -7.77 8.51 -2.01
CA ASP A 45 -8.10 9.93 -1.98
C ASP A 45 -6.87 10.82 -1.81
N HIS A 46 -5.70 10.36 -2.25
CA HIS A 46 -4.42 11.05 -2.11
C HIS A 46 -4.42 12.43 -2.80
N ILE A 47 -3.79 13.43 -2.18
CA ILE A 47 -3.71 14.82 -2.68
C ILE A 47 -2.90 14.94 -3.97
N ASP A 48 -2.00 13.99 -4.21
CA ASP A 48 -1.24 13.83 -5.45
C ASP A 48 -1.67 12.53 -6.15
N PRO A 49 -2.74 12.57 -6.96
CA PRO A 49 -3.30 11.40 -7.63
C PRO A 49 -2.47 10.92 -8.83
N GLU A 50 -1.53 11.75 -9.33
CA GLU A 50 -0.64 11.35 -10.44
C GLU A 50 0.40 10.34 -9.97
N ASN A 51 0.92 10.53 -8.76
CA ASN A 51 1.89 9.62 -8.15
C ASN A 51 1.26 8.55 -7.25
N ASN A 52 -0.03 8.65 -6.92
CA ASN A 52 -0.77 7.65 -6.11
C ASN A 52 -2.17 7.43 -6.71
N LYS A 53 -2.24 6.54 -7.70
CA LYS A 53 -3.43 6.36 -8.52
C LYS A 53 -4.11 5.03 -8.24
N TYR A 54 -5.29 5.09 -7.65
CA TYR A 54 -6.17 3.93 -7.52
C TYR A 54 -7.29 3.96 -8.57
N SER A 55 -7.52 2.81 -9.22
CA SER A 55 -8.67 2.61 -10.10
C SER A 55 -9.47 1.41 -9.65
N HIS A 56 -10.62 1.67 -9.04
CA HIS A 56 -11.52 0.62 -8.59
C HIS A 56 -12.07 -0.22 -9.73
N LYS A 57 -12.49 0.44 -10.82
CA LYS A 57 -13.10 -0.21 -12.00
C LYS A 57 -12.14 -1.14 -12.72
N ILE A 58 -10.86 -0.77 -12.80
CA ILE A 58 -9.84 -1.58 -13.48
C ILE A 58 -9.25 -2.60 -12.50
N GLY A 59 -9.16 -2.26 -11.22
CA GLY A 59 -8.48 -3.07 -10.21
C GLY A 59 -6.98 -2.84 -10.26
N THR A 60 -6.57 -1.57 -10.29
CA THR A 60 -5.15 -1.20 -10.31
C THR A 60 -4.84 -0.16 -9.23
N PHE A 61 -3.63 -0.25 -8.69
CA PHE A 61 -3.05 0.78 -7.84
C PHE A 61 -1.63 1.05 -8.29
N PHE A 62 -1.31 2.31 -8.54
CA PHE A 62 0.03 2.77 -8.87
C PHE A 62 0.52 3.69 -7.75
N LYS A 63 1.77 3.51 -7.33
CA LYS A 63 2.42 4.36 -6.35
C LYS A 63 3.84 4.67 -6.78
N ARG A 64 4.21 5.95 -6.69
CA ARG A 64 5.58 6.43 -6.74
C ARG A 64 5.99 6.94 -5.37
N VAL A 65 7.18 6.53 -4.94
CA VAL A 65 7.85 6.97 -3.72
C VAL A 65 9.10 7.75 -4.16
N PRO A 66 9.29 9.00 -3.69
CA PRO A 66 10.49 9.76 -4.01
C PRO A 66 11.75 9.09 -3.41
N ALA A 67 12.93 9.58 -3.78
CA ALA A 67 14.17 9.15 -3.15
C ALA A 67 14.11 9.38 -1.64
N MET A 68 14.48 8.35 -0.86
CA MET A 68 14.45 8.39 0.61
C MET A 68 15.86 8.21 1.16
N THR A 69 16.58 9.32 1.38
CA THR A 69 17.94 9.33 1.93
C THR A 69 18.13 10.38 3.02
N THR A 70 19.19 10.20 3.82
CA THR A 70 19.57 11.14 4.88
C THR A 70 20.03 12.49 4.31
N GLU A 71 20.66 12.49 3.14
CA GLU A 71 21.15 13.70 2.46
C GLU A 71 20.01 14.61 2.00
N LEU A 72 18.84 14.03 1.72
CA LEU A 72 17.60 14.75 1.41
C LEU A 72 16.83 15.19 2.67
N GLY A 73 17.39 14.97 3.86
CA GLY A 73 16.80 15.38 5.15
C GLY A 73 15.72 14.43 5.66
N HIS A 74 15.65 13.18 5.17
CA HIS A 74 14.69 12.22 5.68
C HIS A 74 15.16 11.59 6.99
N GLU A 75 14.22 11.47 7.94
CA GLU A 75 14.44 10.78 9.19
C GLU A 75 14.80 9.29 8.97
N PRO A 76 15.77 8.73 9.71
CA PRO A 76 16.18 7.33 9.57
C PRO A 76 15.03 6.33 9.64
N LEU A 77 14.03 6.60 10.49
CA LEU A 77 12.85 5.76 10.61
C LEU A 77 12.00 5.76 9.33
N SER A 78 11.83 6.92 8.68
CA SER A 78 11.10 7.02 7.41
C SER A 78 11.82 6.29 6.28
N ILE A 79 13.16 6.38 6.24
CA ILE A 79 13.99 5.63 5.29
C ILE A 79 13.83 4.13 5.54
N SER A 80 13.84 3.69 6.80
CA SER A 80 13.62 2.30 7.19
C SER A 80 12.25 1.77 6.75
N HIS A 81 11.17 2.56 6.92
CA HIS A 81 9.83 2.19 6.43
C HIS A 81 9.77 2.10 4.90
N SER A 82 10.48 2.99 4.21
CA SER A 82 10.58 2.93 2.76
C SER A 82 11.34 1.69 2.28
N LYS A 83 12.44 1.32 2.96
CA LYS A 83 13.19 0.08 2.68
C LYS A 83 12.33 -1.15 2.88
N GLU A 84 11.60 -1.21 3.99
CA GLU A 84 10.67 -2.30 4.29
C GLU A 84 9.60 -2.47 3.20
N LEU A 85 8.99 -1.36 2.74
CA LEU A 85 8.04 -1.41 1.64
C LEU A 85 8.70 -1.88 0.34
N PHE A 86 9.87 -1.33 -0.01
CA PHE A 86 10.57 -1.69 -1.24
C PHE A 86 10.98 -3.17 -1.26
N GLU A 87 11.49 -3.69 -0.15
CA GLU A 87 11.82 -5.12 0.01
C GLU A 87 10.59 -6.01 -0.15
N ALA A 88 9.48 -5.66 0.49
CA ALA A 88 8.22 -6.41 0.36
C ALA A 88 7.68 -6.41 -1.07
N VAL A 89 7.70 -5.26 -1.76
CA VAL A 89 7.28 -5.15 -3.16
C VAL A 89 8.22 -5.92 -4.08
N THR A 90 9.53 -5.89 -3.82
CA THR A 90 10.54 -6.62 -4.58
C THR A 90 10.35 -8.13 -4.45
N ASP A 91 10.21 -8.65 -3.23
CA ASP A 91 9.97 -10.07 -2.98
C ASP A 91 8.66 -10.53 -3.64
N ALA A 92 7.58 -9.76 -3.47
CA ALA A 92 6.29 -10.06 -4.09
C ALA A 92 6.36 -10.05 -5.64
N PHE A 93 7.09 -9.10 -6.23
CA PHE A 93 7.29 -9.00 -7.67
C PHE A 93 8.13 -10.16 -8.21
N SER A 94 9.32 -10.40 -7.65
CA SER A 94 10.27 -11.41 -8.13
C SER A 94 9.73 -12.82 -8.02
N ARG A 95 8.89 -13.10 -7.03
CA ARG A 95 8.30 -14.43 -6.81
C ARG A 95 6.85 -14.55 -7.26
N SER A 96 6.27 -13.47 -7.82
CA SER A 96 4.85 -13.41 -8.21
C SER A 96 3.90 -13.83 -7.08
N ILE A 97 4.17 -13.36 -5.86
CA ILE A 97 3.37 -13.70 -4.67
C ILE A 97 2.06 -12.91 -4.70
N GLU A 98 0.94 -13.61 -4.49
CA GLU A 98 -0.35 -12.97 -4.30
C GLU A 98 -0.39 -12.21 -2.96
N CYS A 99 -1.01 -11.04 -2.96
CA CYS A 99 -1.09 -10.14 -1.83
C CYS A 99 -2.51 -9.65 -1.61
N TYR A 100 -2.78 -9.17 -0.39
CA TYR A 100 -4.00 -8.43 -0.10
C TYR A 100 -3.75 -6.94 -0.23
N VAL A 101 -4.82 -6.22 -0.58
CA VAL A 101 -4.83 -4.75 -0.57
C VAL A 101 -5.91 -4.27 0.36
N ILE A 102 -5.55 -3.37 1.27
CA ILE A 102 -6.51 -2.54 1.99
C ILE A 102 -6.58 -1.17 1.33
N LEU A 103 -7.79 -0.71 1.06
CA LEU A 103 -8.08 0.60 0.52
C LEU A 103 -8.14 1.58 1.69
N VAL A 104 -7.44 2.71 1.59
CA VAL A 104 -7.39 3.68 2.69
C VAL A 104 -7.83 5.05 2.20
N LYS A 105 -8.45 5.81 3.10
CA LYS A 105 -8.80 7.21 2.88
C LYS A 105 -8.76 8.04 4.15
N GLY A 106 -8.64 9.36 4.00
CA GLY A 106 -8.53 10.29 5.14
C GLY A 106 -7.22 10.13 5.91
N THR A 107 -6.15 9.74 5.20
CA THR A 107 -4.77 9.77 5.71
C THR A 107 -4.29 11.22 5.82
N LYS A 108 -3.09 11.45 6.36
CA LYS A 108 -2.49 12.81 6.37
C LYS A 108 -2.27 13.39 4.97
N PHE A 109 -2.23 12.54 3.95
CA PHE A 109 -2.09 12.92 2.54
C PHE A 109 -3.40 12.77 1.77
N GLY A 110 -4.48 12.36 2.45
CA GLY A 110 -5.81 12.19 1.88
C GLY A 110 -6.62 13.48 1.89
N THR A 111 -7.56 13.58 0.96
CA THR A 111 -8.48 14.71 0.84
C THR A 111 -9.78 14.54 1.64
N SER A 112 -10.11 13.30 2.06
CA SER A 112 -11.31 13.03 2.86
C SER A 112 -11.18 13.50 4.31
N LYS A 113 -12.27 14.05 4.85
CA LYS A 113 -12.39 14.43 6.27
C LYS A 113 -12.91 13.26 7.12
N GLY A 114 -12.68 13.34 8.45
CA GLY A 114 -13.23 12.38 9.42
C GLY A 114 -12.27 11.28 9.88
N GLY A 115 -10.97 11.46 9.62
CA GLY A 115 -9.90 10.55 10.04
C GLY A 115 -9.75 9.31 9.14
N VAL A 116 -8.75 8.49 9.45
CA VAL A 116 -8.37 7.32 8.65
C VAL A 116 -9.49 6.28 8.66
N LYS A 117 -9.96 5.93 7.47
CA LYS A 117 -10.84 4.78 7.22
C LYS A 117 -10.15 3.82 6.27
N ALA A 118 -10.29 2.53 6.54
CA ALA A 118 -9.72 1.49 5.73
C ALA A 118 -10.80 0.48 5.34
N GLY A 119 -10.79 0.02 4.11
CA GLY A 119 -11.70 -0.99 3.57
C GLY A 119 -10.92 -2.16 3.00
N TYR A 120 -11.36 -3.36 3.29
CA TYR A 120 -10.71 -4.56 2.76
C TYR A 120 -11.21 -4.87 1.35
N ASP A 121 -10.29 -5.03 0.40
CA ASP A 121 -10.59 -5.65 -0.88
C ASP A 121 -10.48 -7.17 -0.77
N SER A 122 -11.58 -7.87 -0.99
CA SER A 122 -11.64 -9.33 -0.87
C SER A 122 -10.91 -10.10 -1.96
N HIS A 123 -10.41 -9.42 -2.99
CA HIS A 123 -9.66 -10.04 -4.07
C HIS A 123 -8.18 -10.07 -3.75
N LEU A 124 -7.49 -11.01 -4.38
CA LEU A 124 -6.03 -11.06 -4.37
C LEU A 124 -5.49 -10.06 -5.39
N TRP A 125 -4.25 -9.66 -5.17
CA TRP A 125 -3.51 -8.71 -5.99
C TRP A 125 -2.10 -9.23 -6.23
N ILE A 126 -1.44 -8.73 -7.26
CA ILE A 126 -0.02 -9.00 -7.51
C ILE A 126 0.69 -7.73 -7.93
N VAL A 127 1.98 -7.62 -7.60
CA VAL A 127 2.87 -6.61 -8.15
C VAL A 127 3.15 -6.97 -9.61
N LYS A 128 2.74 -6.12 -10.55
CA LYS A 128 2.95 -6.33 -11.99
C LYS A 128 4.12 -5.56 -12.55
N GLU A 129 4.44 -4.42 -11.94
CA GLU A 129 5.51 -3.53 -12.39
C GLU A 129 6.23 -3.02 -11.14
N LEU A 130 7.56 -2.97 -11.19
CA LEU A 130 8.44 -2.38 -10.20
C LEU A 130 9.63 -1.76 -10.92
N ASN A 131 9.95 -0.50 -10.62
CA ASN A 131 11.12 0.19 -11.15
C ASN A 131 11.74 1.10 -10.08
N GLY A 132 13.06 1.23 -10.10
CA GLY A 132 13.81 2.13 -9.22
C GLY A 132 14.44 1.45 -8.00
N SER A 133 14.75 2.27 -7.00
CA SER A 133 15.43 1.88 -5.75
C SER A 133 15.08 2.88 -4.65
N VAL A 134 15.31 2.56 -3.39
CA VAL A 134 15.00 3.48 -2.28
C VAL A 134 15.77 4.80 -2.42
N GLU A 135 17.03 4.73 -2.84
CA GLU A 135 17.94 5.88 -2.94
C GLU A 135 17.62 6.79 -4.12
N LYS A 136 17.04 6.26 -5.20
CA LYS A 136 16.67 7.03 -6.40
C LYS A 136 15.18 7.32 -6.51
N GLY A 137 14.39 6.79 -5.57
CA GLY A 137 12.95 6.69 -5.70
C GLY A 137 12.55 5.46 -6.52
N TYR A 138 11.33 5.01 -6.30
CA TYR A 138 10.79 3.82 -6.94
C TYR A 138 9.30 3.96 -7.19
N GLU A 139 8.81 3.18 -8.15
CA GLU A 139 7.41 3.09 -8.46
C GLU A 139 7.01 1.64 -8.66
N PHE A 140 5.76 1.34 -8.30
CA PHE A 140 5.21 0.00 -8.47
C PHE A 140 3.73 0.06 -8.79
N LYS A 141 3.26 -1.02 -9.42
CA LYS A 141 1.86 -1.19 -9.79
C LYS A 141 1.34 -2.53 -9.29
N LEU A 142 0.28 -2.45 -8.49
CA LEU A 142 -0.52 -3.58 -8.09
C LEU A 142 -1.68 -3.75 -9.05
N CYS A 143 -1.96 -4.99 -9.43
CA CYS A 143 -3.12 -5.36 -10.23
C CYS A 143 -3.91 -6.45 -9.49
N ARG A 144 -5.24 -6.28 -9.41
CA ARG A 144 -6.15 -7.28 -8.87
C ARG A 144 -6.10 -8.54 -9.73
N THR A 145 -5.99 -9.69 -9.09
CA THR A 145 -6.09 -11.01 -9.70
C THR A 145 -7.47 -11.57 -9.43
N ARG A 146 -8.24 -11.77 -10.51
CA ARG A 146 -9.60 -12.35 -10.52
C ARG A 146 -10.54 -11.75 -9.48
#